data_AF-A0A6V7URP8-F1
#
_entry.id   AF-A0A6V7URP8-F1
#
_cell.length_a   1.000
_cell.length_b   1.000
_cell.length_c   1.000
_cell.angle_alpha   90.00
_cell.angle_beta   90.00
_cell.angle_gamma   90.00
#
_symmetry.space_group_name_H-M   'P 1'
#
loop_
_entity.id
_entity.type
_entity.pdbx_description
1 polymer ?
#
loop_
_entity_poly.entity_id
_entity_poly.type
_entity_poly.pdbx_seq_one_letter_code
_entity_poly.pdbx_strand_id
1 'polypeptide(L)'
;MCHTDMKERAILPPSINFQVITMESCNRLSGVEHAAFLHYMRNASVYFGPGCNNEMLVIGRLASRWNVPIIAHLSGDDALSDRTVFDTLGSVALTSATEMARATQTYIQLYGWKQAN
;
A
#
# COMPACT_ATOMS: atom_id res chain seq x y z
N MET A 1 -13.82 -0.76 9.15
CA MET A 1 -13.95 0.55 9.79
C MET A 1 -14.06 1.58 8.68
N CYS A 2 -15.17 2.28 8.59
CA CYS A 2 -15.40 3.30 7.57
C CYS A 2 -14.83 4.65 8.05
N HIS A 3 -14.53 5.58 7.14
CA HIS A 3 -13.95 6.88 7.53
C HIS A 3 -14.86 7.67 8.47
N THR A 4 -16.18 7.47 8.40
CA THR A 4 -17.18 8.04 9.32
C THR A 4 -16.97 7.55 10.76
N ASP A 5 -16.66 6.26 10.94
CA ASP A 5 -16.40 5.66 12.26
C ASP A 5 -15.24 6.35 12.98
N MET A 6 -14.25 6.86 12.22
CA MET A 6 -13.09 7.55 12.80
C MET A 6 -13.49 8.85 13.51
N LYS A 7 -14.49 9.56 12.97
CA LYS A 7 -15.05 10.76 13.59
C LYS A 7 -15.92 10.41 14.79
N GLU A 8 -16.83 9.45 14.62
CA GLU A 8 -17.78 9.06 15.68
C GLU A 8 -17.08 8.51 16.92
N ARG A 9 -15.98 7.77 16.73
CA ARG A 9 -15.21 7.17 17.82
C ARG A 9 -14.10 8.07 18.37
N ALA A 10 -14.05 9.34 17.94
CA ALA A 10 -13.01 10.30 18.30
C ALA A 10 -11.58 9.74 18.15
N ILE A 11 -11.34 8.92 17.12
CA ILE A 11 -10.01 8.36 16.81
C ILE A 11 -9.07 9.49 16.36
N LEU A 12 -9.64 10.52 15.73
CA LEU A 12 -8.91 11.67 15.22
C LEU A 12 -9.00 12.86 16.18
N PRO A 13 -7.92 13.65 16.32
CA PRO A 13 -7.98 14.92 17.02
C PRO A 13 -9.06 15.84 16.41
N PRO A 14 -9.78 16.65 17.21
CA PRO A 14 -10.85 17.52 16.72
C PRO A 14 -10.41 18.53 15.65
N SER A 15 -9.11 18.83 15.58
CA SER A 15 -8.50 19.76 14.63
C SER A 15 -8.23 19.15 13.25
N ILE A 16 -8.39 17.83 13.07
CA ILE A 16 -8.06 17.14 11.82
C ILE A 16 -9.33 16.66 11.13
N ASN A 17 -9.55 17.11 9.89
CA ASN A 17 -10.65 16.65 9.05
C ASN A 17 -10.10 15.79 7.90
N PHE A 18 -10.64 14.58 7.73
CA PHE A 18 -10.30 13.70 6.62
C PHE A 18 -11.31 13.85 5.49
N GLN A 19 -10.80 14.00 4.28
CA GLN A 19 -11.54 13.85 3.03
C GLN A 19 -10.95 12.68 2.26
N VAL A 20 -11.80 11.73 1.86
CA VAL A 20 -11.39 10.57 1.06
C VAL A 20 -11.87 10.78 -0.37
N ILE A 21 -10.94 10.72 -1.32
CA ILE A 21 -11.24 10.73 -2.75
C ILE A 21 -10.80 9.38 -3.31
N THR A 22 -11.75 8.59 -3.80
CA THR A 22 -11.48 7.28 -4.38
C THR A 22 -11.54 7.37 -5.90
N MET A 23 -10.54 6.80 -6.56
CA MET A 23 -10.50 6.68 -8.02
C MET A 23 -10.17 5.23 -8.40
N GLU A 24 -10.58 4.82 -9.61
CA GLU A 24 -10.28 3.48 -10.13
C GLU A 24 -8.76 3.26 -10.23
N SER A 25 -8.32 2.02 -10.03
CA SER A 25 -6.94 1.60 -10.24
C SER A 25 -6.91 0.17 -10.76
N CYS A 26 -5.74 -0.32 -11.11
CA CYS A 26 -5.52 -1.68 -11.61
C CYS A 26 -6.20 -1.97 -12.94
N ASN A 27 -6.40 -0.94 -13.76
CA ASN A 27 -6.94 -1.04 -15.10
C ASN A 27 -6.07 -0.24 -16.06
N ARG A 28 -5.23 -0.93 -16.83
CA ARG A 28 -4.35 -0.32 -17.85
C ARG A 28 -3.52 0.87 -17.31
N LEU A 29 -2.99 0.75 -16.09
CA LEU A 29 -2.20 1.80 -15.41
C LEU A 29 -3.00 3.07 -15.05
N SER A 30 -4.34 3.04 -15.08
CA SER A 30 -5.19 4.18 -14.72
C SER A 30 -4.88 4.73 -13.32
N GLY A 31 -4.48 3.89 -12.37
CA GLY A 31 -4.11 4.34 -11.03
C GLY A 31 -2.89 5.26 -11.02
N VAL A 32 -1.96 5.13 -11.99
CA VAL A 32 -0.81 6.03 -12.12
C VAL A 32 -1.26 7.42 -12.52
N GLU A 33 -2.15 7.51 -13.51
CA GLU A 33 -2.73 8.77 -14.00
C GLU A 33 -3.57 9.42 -12.89
N HIS A 34 -4.40 8.65 -12.20
CA HIS A 34 -5.21 9.12 -11.08
C HIS A 34 -4.36 9.59 -9.90
N ALA A 35 -3.26 8.90 -9.56
CA ALA A 35 -2.35 9.35 -8.52
C ALA A 35 -1.70 10.69 -8.88
N ALA A 36 -1.27 10.87 -10.13
CA ALA A 36 -0.76 12.15 -10.61
C ALA A 36 -1.84 13.25 -10.56
N PHE A 37 -3.07 12.95 -10.98
CA PHE A 37 -4.20 13.87 -10.86
C PHE A 37 -4.46 14.27 -9.39
N LEU A 38 -4.50 13.32 -8.48
CA LEU A 38 -4.70 13.57 -7.05
C LEU A 38 -3.56 14.42 -6.47
N HIS A 39 -2.32 14.20 -6.91
CA HIS A 39 -1.18 15.01 -6.51
C HIS A 39 -1.33 16.47 -6.98
N TYR A 40 -1.41 16.67 -8.29
CA TYR A 40 -1.29 18.01 -8.88
C TYR A 40 -2.60 18.82 -8.82
N MET A 41 -3.76 18.16 -8.85
CA MET A 41 -5.07 18.84 -8.92
C MET A 41 -5.81 18.84 -7.59
N ARG A 42 -5.54 17.88 -6.70
CA ARG A 42 -6.23 17.75 -5.40
C ARG A 42 -5.32 17.96 -4.19
N ASN A 43 -4.01 18.12 -4.40
CA ASN A 43 -3.02 18.32 -3.34
C ASN A 43 -3.12 17.23 -2.25
N ALA A 44 -3.23 15.97 -2.68
CA ALA A 44 -3.42 14.84 -1.78
C ALA A 44 -2.24 14.72 -0.79
N SER A 45 -2.57 14.65 0.51
CA SER A 45 -1.58 14.57 1.60
C SER A 45 -1.08 13.15 1.88
N VAL A 46 -1.83 12.13 1.44
CA VAL A 46 -1.50 10.71 1.64
C VAL A 46 -2.23 9.87 0.60
N TYR A 47 -1.60 8.79 0.15
CA TYR A 47 -2.20 7.81 -0.75
C TYR A 47 -2.45 6.47 -0.04
N PHE A 48 -3.53 5.80 -0.42
CA PHE A 48 -3.84 4.44 0.01
C PHE A 48 -4.03 3.56 -1.22
N GLY A 49 -3.15 2.57 -1.40
CA GLY A 49 -3.10 1.74 -2.59
C GLY A 49 -2.24 2.30 -3.72
N PRO A 50 -2.33 1.73 -4.93
CA PRO A 50 -3.35 0.78 -5.37
C PRO A 50 -3.13 -0.65 -4.85
N GLY A 51 -4.08 -1.53 -5.13
CA GLY A 51 -4.03 -2.93 -4.69
C GLY A 51 -3.21 -3.87 -5.58
N CYS A 52 -2.77 -3.40 -6.75
CA CYS A 52 -1.98 -4.16 -7.71
C CYS A 52 -0.52 -3.67 -7.75
N ASN A 53 0.40 -4.64 -7.82
CA ASN A 53 1.85 -4.40 -7.78
C ASN A 53 2.35 -3.54 -8.94
N ASN A 54 1.86 -3.77 -10.17
CA ASN A 54 2.33 -3.08 -11.37
C ASN A 54 2.19 -1.56 -11.28
N GLU A 55 1.04 -1.06 -10.81
CA GLU A 55 0.84 0.37 -10.60
C GLU A 55 1.54 0.85 -9.33
N MET A 56 1.50 0.07 -8.25
CA MET A 56 2.14 0.42 -6.98
C MET A 56 3.65 0.68 -7.13
N LEU A 57 4.34 -0.10 -7.96
CA LEU A 57 5.76 0.09 -8.26
C LEU A 57 6.04 1.46 -8.90
N VAL A 58 5.14 1.96 -9.75
CA VAL A 58 5.31 3.26 -10.40
C VAL A 58 4.92 4.37 -9.42
N ILE A 59 3.75 4.25 -8.81
CA ILE A 59 3.20 5.28 -7.90
C ILE A 59 4.09 5.43 -6.66
N GLY A 60 4.65 4.34 -6.11
CA GLY A 60 5.54 4.40 -4.96
C GLY A 60 6.80 5.24 -5.24
N ARG A 61 7.37 5.14 -6.44
CA ARG A 61 8.51 5.98 -6.86
C ARG A 61 8.10 7.45 -7.03
N LEU A 62 6.93 7.69 -7.59
CA LEU A 62 6.39 9.05 -7.71
C LEU A 62 6.12 9.66 -6.32
N ALA A 63 5.51 8.90 -5.42
CA ALA A 63 5.22 9.31 -4.05
C ALA A 63 6.50 9.65 -3.26
N SER A 64 7.57 8.86 -3.41
CA SER A 64 8.89 9.17 -2.88
C SER A 64 9.41 10.52 -3.40
N ARG A 65 9.36 10.73 -4.73
CA ARG A 65 9.78 12.01 -5.34
C ARG A 65 8.92 13.20 -4.92
N TRP A 66 7.62 12.99 -4.72
CA TRP A 66 6.70 14.01 -4.23
C TRP A 66 6.83 14.25 -2.72
N ASN A 67 7.59 13.41 -2.02
CA ASN A 67 7.68 13.37 -0.56
C ASN A 67 6.31 13.28 0.11
N VAL A 68 5.44 12.41 -0.43
CA VAL A 68 4.09 12.16 0.07
C VAL A 68 4.00 10.71 0.57
N PRO A 69 3.48 10.46 1.78
CA PRO A 69 3.27 9.11 2.29
C PRO A 69 2.30 8.30 1.43
N ILE A 70 2.60 7.01 1.23
CA ILE A 70 1.72 6.08 0.53
C ILE A 70 1.62 4.75 1.29
N ILE A 71 0.41 4.23 1.46
CA ILE A 71 0.15 2.97 2.17
C ILE A 71 -0.25 1.88 1.18
N ALA A 72 0.63 0.89 0.99
CA ALA A 72 0.33 -0.35 0.28
C ALA A 72 -0.55 -1.25 1.17
N HIS A 73 -1.84 -1.30 0.85
CA HIS A 73 -2.81 -2.06 1.65
C HIS A 73 -3.05 -3.50 1.15
N LEU A 74 -2.76 -3.77 -0.13
CA LEU A 74 -2.90 -5.10 -0.75
C LEU A 74 -1.70 -5.49 -1.62
N SER A 75 -1.00 -4.51 -2.19
CA SER A 75 0.22 -4.73 -2.97
C SER A 75 1.37 -5.19 -2.06
N GLY A 76 2.07 -6.25 -2.47
CA GLY A 76 3.06 -6.95 -1.65
C GLY A 76 4.29 -7.43 -2.43
N ASP A 77 4.60 -6.79 -3.56
CA ASP A 77 5.82 -7.09 -4.33
C ASP A 77 7.09 -6.88 -3.49
N ASP A 78 8.02 -7.83 -3.52
CA ASP A 78 9.25 -7.78 -2.73
C ASP A 78 10.08 -6.52 -3.03
N ALA A 79 10.03 -5.99 -4.26
CA ALA A 79 10.72 -4.76 -4.62
C ALA A 79 10.25 -3.54 -3.79
N LEU A 80 9.01 -3.55 -3.28
CA LEU A 80 8.47 -2.47 -2.44
C LEU A 80 9.13 -2.40 -1.05
N SER A 81 9.97 -3.40 -0.69
CA SER A 81 10.73 -3.39 0.56
C SER A 81 11.97 -2.48 0.51
N ASP A 82 12.42 -2.08 -0.68
CA ASP A 82 13.62 -1.24 -0.84
C ASP A 82 13.35 0.21 -0.40
N ARG A 83 13.85 0.56 0.78
CA ARG A 83 13.69 1.90 1.39
C ARG A 83 14.56 2.97 0.77
N THR A 84 15.49 2.62 -0.11
CA THR A 84 16.26 3.60 -0.89
C THR A 84 15.47 4.13 -2.08
N VAL A 85 14.43 3.40 -2.51
CA VAL A 85 13.55 3.75 -3.64
C VAL A 85 12.13 4.10 -3.18
N PHE A 86 11.63 3.44 -2.13
CA PHE A 86 10.27 3.57 -1.61
C PHE A 86 10.29 4.06 -0.14
N ASP A 87 10.98 5.18 0.09
CA ASP A 87 11.21 5.76 1.42
C ASP A 87 9.94 6.29 2.11
N THR A 88 8.93 6.73 1.35
CA THR A 88 7.63 7.19 1.89
C THR A 88 6.55 6.10 1.95
N LEU A 89 6.89 4.87 1.57
CA LEU A 89 5.93 3.76 1.48
C LEU A 89 5.75 3.09 2.86
N GLY A 90 4.53 3.07 3.38
CA GLY A 90 4.12 2.11 4.41
C GLY A 90 3.47 0.89 3.78
N SER A 91 3.70 -0.31 4.33
CA SER A 91 2.96 -1.51 3.91
C SER A 91 2.21 -2.09 5.08
N VAL A 92 0.93 -2.39 4.87
CA VAL A 92 0.08 -3.17 5.78
C VAL A 92 -0.49 -4.39 5.06
N ALA A 93 0.06 -4.72 3.88
CA ALA A 93 -0.40 -5.84 3.08
C ALA A 93 -0.10 -7.17 3.80
N LEU A 94 -1.13 -8.01 3.93
CA LEU A 94 -1.04 -9.36 4.51
C LEU A 94 -0.28 -10.35 3.62
N THR A 95 0.07 -9.94 2.40
CA THR A 95 0.58 -10.77 1.30
C THR A 95 2.07 -10.59 1.04
N SER A 96 2.86 -10.25 2.06
CA SER A 96 4.33 -10.22 1.93
C SER A 96 4.85 -11.61 1.57
N ALA A 97 5.53 -11.74 0.43
CA ALA A 97 6.08 -13.03 -0.02
C ALA A 97 7.09 -13.58 1.00
N THR A 98 7.85 -12.71 1.67
CA THR A 98 8.77 -13.10 2.75
C THR A 98 8.02 -13.71 3.94
N GLU A 99 6.89 -13.12 4.36
CA GLU A 99 6.11 -13.66 5.46
C GLU A 99 5.41 -14.96 5.08
N MET A 100 4.93 -15.08 3.83
CA MET A 100 4.43 -16.35 3.30
C MET A 100 5.53 -17.42 3.26
N ALA A 101 6.73 -17.08 2.80
CA ALA A 101 7.88 -18.00 2.78
C ALA A 101 8.25 -18.47 4.20
N ARG A 102 8.23 -17.58 5.19
CA ARG A 102 8.45 -17.92 6.60
C ARG A 102 7.36 -18.86 7.13
N ALA A 103 6.10 -18.60 6.80
CA ALA A 103 4.99 -19.48 7.17
C ALA A 103 5.14 -20.86 6.52
N THR A 104 5.42 -20.91 5.21
CA THR A 104 5.65 -22.16 4.47
C THR A 104 6.84 -22.94 5.04
N GLN A 105 7.95 -22.28 5.35
CA GLN A 105 9.10 -22.92 5.99
C GLN A 105 8.72 -23.53 7.34
N THR A 106 7.94 -22.80 8.15
CA THR A 106 7.46 -23.29 9.45
C THR A 106 6.58 -24.53 9.26
N TYR A 107 5.70 -24.55 8.26
CA TYR A 107 4.89 -25.72 7.93
C TYR A 107 5.73 -26.92 7.47
N ILE A 108 6.71 -26.71 6.59
CA ILE A 108 7.62 -27.76 6.12
C ILE A 108 8.35 -28.39 7.32
N GLN A 109 8.86 -27.57 8.24
CA GLN A 109 9.55 -28.03 9.44
C GLN A 109 8.62 -28.80 10.38
N LEU A 110 7.41 -28.30 10.61
CA LEU A 110 6.42 -28.94 11.49
C LEU A 110 6.03 -30.34 11.01
N TYR A 111 5.87 -30.52 9.69
CA TYR A 111 5.43 -31.78 9.09
C TYR A 111 6.58 -32.66 8.58
N GLY A 112 7.84 -32.22 8.75
CA GLY A 112 9.01 -32.98 8.30
C GLY A 112 9.08 -33.21 6.79
N TRP A 113 8.45 -32.34 6.00
CA TRP A 113 8.46 -32.45 4.54
C TRP A 113 9.88 -32.23 4.01
N LYS A 114 10.37 -33.16 3.18
CA LYS A 114 11.70 -33.06 2.57
C LYS A 114 11.67 -32.51 1.15
N GLN A 115 10.49 -32.44 0.54
CA GLN A 115 10.26 -31.95 -0.80
C GLN A 115 8.80 -31.48 -0.91
N ALA A 116 8.58 -30.34 -1.56
CA ALA A 116 7.27 -29.90 -2.01
C ALA A 116 7.22 -30.13 -3.52
N ASN A 117 6.21 -30.84 -4.00
CA ASN A 117 5.91 -31.04 -5.42
C ASN A 117 4.71 -30.20 -5.81
#